data_AF-A0AB74HC51-F1
#
_entry.id   AF-A0AB74HC51-F1
#
_cell.length_a   1.000
_cell.length_b   1.000
_cell.length_c   1.000
_cell.angle_alpha   90.00
_cell.angle_beta   90.00
_cell.angle_gamma   90.00
#
_symmetry.space_group_name_H-M   'P 1'
#
loop_
_entity.id
_entity.type
_entity.pdbx_description
1 polymer ?
#
loop_
_entity_poly.entity_id
_entity_poly.type
_entity_poly.pdbx_seq_one_letter_code
_entity_poly.pdbx_strand_id
1 'polypeptide(L)'
;MKRFVGLDGIKGLALIAIVLYHCMQQRLPGGFYGVDVFFTVSGFLIAVSLIRSLAKTGSLNLVRYIPKRAVRLYPALFLLIPVIVSVGWLFDHDILVSIRDQVITVLLGCYNWYAIAGGQSYFDQMNPQVFRHLWFIGVLMQFYVIVPFIVWLMWKLRQTKLSSLIPLGLAAFSSIAMWVMYVPQRRPHPRLLRHRYPQHGPDAGCGSRLVGHRSSVGPRSPEGCADAPHH
;
A
#
# COMPACT_ATOMS: atom_id res chain seq x y z
N MET A 1 -32.86 9.08 -3.22
CA MET A 1 -31.73 8.80 -2.30
C MET A 1 -31.29 10.13 -1.71
N LYS A 2 -31.39 10.36 -0.39
CA LYS A 2 -30.78 11.55 0.20
C LYS A 2 -29.26 11.41 0.02
N ARG A 3 -28.66 12.26 -0.82
CA ARG A 3 -27.21 12.36 -1.00
C ARG A 3 -26.62 12.93 0.28
N PHE A 4 -25.59 12.28 0.81
CA PHE A 4 -24.82 12.84 1.90
C PHE A 4 -23.74 13.74 1.30
N VAL A 5 -24.12 14.98 1.01
CA VAL A 5 -23.25 15.96 0.33
C VAL A 5 -21.93 16.15 1.09
N GLY A 6 -21.96 16.12 2.44
CA GLY A 6 -20.74 16.21 3.25
C GLY A 6 -19.77 15.03 3.06
N LEU A 7 -20.28 13.80 2.89
CA LEU A 7 -19.42 12.62 2.66
C LEU A 7 -18.83 12.61 1.25
N ASP A 8 -19.61 13.06 0.27
CA ASP A 8 -19.11 13.27 -1.10
C ASP A 8 -18.00 14.35 -1.11
N GLY A 9 -18.14 15.40 -0.27
CA GLY A 9 -17.12 16.43 -0.06
C GLY A 9 -15.81 15.91 0.56
N ILE A 10 -15.88 15.09 1.61
CA ILE A 10 -14.69 14.47 2.23
C ILE A 10 -13.99 13.55 1.22
N LYS A 11 -14.75 12.80 0.41
CA LYS A 11 -14.18 11.98 -0.66
C LYS A 11 -13.45 12.83 -1.70
N GLY A 12 -14.01 13.98 -2.06
CA GLY A 12 -13.37 14.96 -2.94
C GLY A 12 -12.07 15.51 -2.33
N LEU A 13 -12.08 15.88 -1.05
CA LEU A 13 -10.91 16.36 -0.34
C LEU A 13 -9.79 15.30 -0.28
N ALA A 14 -10.16 14.04 -0.01
CA ALA A 14 -9.23 12.92 -0.02
C ALA A 14 -8.62 12.69 -1.41
N LEU A 15 -9.43 12.80 -2.48
CA LEU A 15 -8.94 12.70 -3.85
C LEU A 15 -7.96 13.83 -4.18
N ILE A 16 -8.24 15.07 -3.77
CA ILE A 16 -7.33 16.21 -3.94
C ILE A 16 -6.01 15.95 -3.23
N ALA A 17 -6.04 15.43 -2.00
CA ALA A 17 -4.83 15.06 -1.26
C ALA A 17 -3.99 13.99 -1.99
N ILE A 18 -4.64 12.99 -2.60
CA ILE A 18 -3.97 11.95 -3.42
C ILE A 18 -3.31 12.55 -4.67
N VAL A 19 -4.00 13.47 -5.36
CA VAL A 19 -3.45 14.13 -6.55
C VAL A 19 -2.27 15.03 -6.17
N LEU A 20 -2.42 15.84 -5.11
CA LEU A 20 -1.35 16.70 -4.60
C LEU A 20 -0.11 15.89 -4.19
N TYR A 21 -0.31 14.71 -3.59
CA TYR A 21 0.78 13.80 -3.25
C TYR A 21 1.61 13.39 -4.48
N HIS A 22 0.93 13.04 -5.58
CA HIS A 22 1.60 12.64 -6.81
C HIS A 22 2.24 13.83 -7.55
N CYS A 23 1.66 15.03 -7.45
CA CYS A 23 2.22 16.23 -8.09
C CYS A 23 3.40 16.85 -7.33
N MET A 24 3.45 16.73 -5.99
CA MET A 24 4.48 17.35 -5.13
C MET A 24 5.14 16.34 -4.19
N GLN A 25 5.57 15.22 -4.77
CA GLN A 25 6.06 14.03 -4.07
C GLN A 25 7.24 14.29 -3.11
N GLN A 26 8.09 15.28 -3.40
CA GLN A 26 9.27 15.65 -2.60
C GLN A 26 8.95 16.57 -1.41
N ARG A 27 7.80 17.27 -1.40
CA ARG A 27 7.49 18.33 -0.42
C ARG A 27 6.44 17.93 0.62
N LEU A 28 5.66 16.88 0.37
CA LEU A 28 4.53 16.48 1.22
C LEU A 28 4.55 14.98 1.54
N PRO A 29 5.30 14.54 2.56
CA PRO A 29 5.40 13.13 2.93
C PRO A 29 4.09 12.52 3.46
N GLY A 30 3.03 13.29 3.72
CA GLY A 30 1.77 12.82 4.33
C GLY A 30 0.63 12.47 3.36
N GLY A 31 0.84 12.54 2.04
CA GLY A 31 -0.24 12.34 1.08
C GLY A 31 -0.78 10.91 0.97
N PHE A 32 -0.05 9.92 1.49
CA PHE A 32 -0.50 8.52 1.55
C PHE A 32 -1.76 8.33 2.41
N TYR A 33 -1.95 9.14 3.46
CA TYR A 33 -3.16 9.12 4.29
C TYR A 33 -4.43 9.43 3.48
N GLY A 34 -4.31 10.14 2.35
CA GLY A 34 -5.44 10.43 1.47
C GLY A 34 -6.08 9.15 0.92
N VAL A 35 -5.27 8.13 0.61
CA VAL A 35 -5.75 6.84 0.12
C VAL A 35 -6.56 6.12 1.21
N ASP A 36 -6.04 6.09 2.44
CA ASP A 36 -6.70 5.46 3.58
C ASP A 36 -8.04 6.13 3.92
N VAL A 37 -8.07 7.47 3.93
CA VAL A 37 -9.30 8.24 4.17
C VAL A 37 -10.32 7.99 3.06
N PHE A 38 -9.89 8.00 1.79
CA PHE A 38 -10.79 7.74 0.66
C PHE A 38 -11.43 6.34 0.76
N PHE A 39 -10.64 5.31 1.05
CA PHE A 39 -11.15 3.95 1.20
C PHE A 39 -12.09 3.82 2.39
N THR A 40 -11.76 4.44 3.52
CA THR A 40 -12.59 4.43 4.73
C THR A 40 -13.96 5.06 4.46
N VAL A 41 -13.99 6.24 3.85
CA VAL A 41 -15.24 6.95 3.50
C VAL A 41 -16.03 6.17 2.45
N SER A 42 -15.37 5.62 1.44
CA SER A 42 -16.02 4.80 0.41
C SER A 42 -16.64 3.53 1.01
N GLY A 43 -15.94 2.88 1.93
CA GLY A 43 -16.43 1.70 2.64
C GLY A 43 -17.65 1.99 3.50
N PHE A 44 -17.60 3.08 4.27
CA PHE A 44 -18.74 3.56 5.06
C PHE A 44 -19.99 3.81 4.21
N LEU A 45 -19.83 4.50 3.07
CA LEU A 45 -20.94 4.78 2.15
C LEU A 45 -21.55 3.51 1.55
N ILE A 46 -20.74 2.50 1.26
CA ILE A 46 -21.21 1.20 0.76
C ILE A 46 -21.99 0.47 1.86
N ALA A 47 -21.45 0.41 3.07
CA ALA A 47 -22.11 -0.22 4.21
C ALA A 47 -23.47 0.42 4.51
N VAL A 48 -23.54 1.75 4.64
CA VAL A 48 -24.80 2.48 4.88
C VAL A 48 -25.81 2.24 3.75
N SER A 49 -25.33 2.19 2.50
CA SER A 49 -26.20 1.88 1.37
C SER A 49 -26.76 0.46 1.41
N LEU A 50 -25.97 -0.51 1.87
CA LEU A 50 -26.41 -1.91 2.02
C LEU A 50 -27.45 -2.03 3.13
N ILE A 51 -27.17 -1.45 4.31
CA ILE A 51 -28.11 -1.46 5.46
C ILE A 51 -29.44 -0.85 5.06
N ARG A 52 -29.43 0.29 4.35
CA ARG A 52 -30.67 0.92 3.84
C ARG A 52 -31.41 0.05 2.83
N SER A 53 -30.69 -0.62 1.93
CA SER A 53 -31.31 -1.52 0.95
C SER A 53 -32.00 -2.70 1.65
N LEU A 54 -31.36 -3.22 2.71
CA LEU A 54 -31.84 -4.33 3.51
C LEU A 54 -33.05 -3.91 4.36
N ALA A 55 -33.01 -2.75 4.99
CA ALA A 55 -34.12 -2.18 5.76
C ALA A 55 -35.37 -1.91 4.91
N LYS A 56 -35.19 -1.56 3.62
CA LYS A 56 -36.31 -1.27 2.71
C LYS A 56 -36.93 -2.51 2.07
N THR A 57 -36.09 -3.46 1.63
CA THR A 57 -36.54 -4.58 0.78
C THR A 57 -36.60 -5.90 1.56
N GLY A 58 -36.03 -5.97 2.77
CA GLY A 58 -35.90 -7.21 3.55
C GLY A 58 -34.97 -8.26 2.92
N SER A 59 -34.40 -7.97 1.75
CA SER A 59 -33.50 -8.87 1.01
C SER A 59 -32.45 -8.07 0.24
N LEU A 60 -31.29 -8.68 0.02
CA LEU A 60 -30.22 -8.09 -0.78
C LEU A 60 -30.22 -8.71 -2.18
N ASN A 61 -30.73 -8.00 -3.18
CA ASN A 61 -30.68 -8.43 -4.57
C ASN A 61 -29.39 -7.90 -5.22
N LEU A 62 -28.33 -8.72 -5.22
CA LEU A 62 -27.02 -8.40 -5.78
C LEU A 62 -27.10 -8.01 -7.27
N VAL A 63 -27.94 -8.70 -8.03
CA VAL A 63 -28.13 -8.50 -9.48
C VAL A 63 -28.69 -7.10 -9.78
N ARG A 64 -29.52 -6.53 -8.90
CA ARG A 64 -29.99 -5.14 -9.04
C ARG A 64 -29.07 -4.11 -8.40
N TYR A 65 -28.20 -4.51 -7.47
CA TYR A 65 -27.39 -3.60 -6.67
C TYR A 65 -26.05 -3.24 -7.33
N ILE A 66 -25.33 -4.25 -7.83
CA ILE A 66 -23.98 -4.11 -8.42
C ILE A 66 -23.98 -3.29 -9.72
N PRO A 67 -24.83 -3.57 -10.74
CA PRO A 67 -24.72 -2.90 -12.03
C PRO A 67 -25.02 -1.39 -11.97
N LYS A 68 -25.88 -0.94 -11.06
CA LYS A 68 -26.16 0.50 -10.85
C LYS A 68 -24.92 1.31 -10.46
N ARG A 69 -23.91 0.65 -9.87
CA ARG A 69 -22.64 1.26 -9.48
C ARG A 69 -21.60 1.13 -10.60
N ALA A 70 -21.57 -0.01 -11.28
CA ALA A 70 -20.72 -0.22 -12.45
C ALA A 70 -21.00 0.80 -13.57
N VAL A 71 -22.27 1.10 -13.86
CA VAL A 71 -22.67 2.08 -14.89
C VAL A 71 -22.12 3.49 -14.62
N ARG A 72 -21.68 3.82 -13.40
CA ARG A 72 -21.05 5.11 -13.09
C ARG A 72 -19.54 5.13 -13.28
N LEU A 73 -18.88 3.97 -13.19
CA LEU A 73 -17.42 3.85 -13.26
C LEU A 73 -16.97 3.56 -14.69
N TYR A 74 -17.62 2.58 -15.33
CA TYR A 74 -17.23 2.10 -16.66
C TYR A 74 -17.22 3.18 -17.75
N PRO A 75 -18.16 4.15 -17.84
CA PRO A 75 -18.09 5.18 -18.87
C PRO A 75 -16.81 6.01 -18.80
N ALA A 76 -16.34 6.33 -17.60
CA ALA A 76 -15.10 7.05 -17.41
C ALA A 76 -13.90 6.19 -17.82
N LEU A 77 -13.89 4.89 -17.51
CA LEU A 77 -12.84 3.97 -17.96
C LEU A 77 -12.79 3.83 -19.48
N PHE A 78 -13.94 3.66 -20.14
CA PHE A 78 -14.03 3.52 -21.60
C PHE A 78 -13.58 4.76 -22.36
N LEU A 79 -13.71 5.96 -21.76
CA LEU A 79 -13.18 7.20 -22.33
C LEU A 79 -11.69 7.39 -22.00
N LEU A 80 -11.28 7.06 -20.78
CA LEU A 80 -9.92 7.32 -20.31
C LEU A 80 -8.90 6.39 -20.97
N ILE A 81 -9.21 5.10 -21.11
CA ILE A 81 -8.31 4.11 -21.71
C ILE A 81 -7.82 4.52 -23.12
N PRO A 82 -8.70 4.83 -24.09
CA PRO A 82 -8.23 5.20 -25.43
C PRO A 82 -7.43 6.50 -25.41
N VAL A 83 -7.82 7.49 -24.59
CA VAL A 83 -7.06 8.75 -24.45
C VAL A 83 -5.64 8.46 -23.96
N ILE A 84 -5.50 7.67 -22.90
CA ILE A 84 -4.19 7.30 -22.34
C ILE A 84 -3.36 6.49 -23.35
N VAL A 85 -3.96 5.55 -24.06
CA VAL A 85 -3.28 4.74 -25.09
C VAL A 85 -2.80 5.63 -26.24
N SER A 86 -3.65 6.56 -26.72
CA SER A 86 -3.29 7.50 -27.79
C SER A 86 -2.17 8.44 -27.37
N VAL A 87 -2.19 8.94 -26.13
CA VAL A 87 -1.10 9.78 -25.60
C VAL A 87 0.19 8.95 -25.46
N GLY A 88 0.14 7.76 -24.89
CA GLY A 88 1.32 6.88 -24.80
C GLY A 88 1.93 6.60 -26.18
N TRP A 89 1.08 6.38 -27.19
CA TRP A 89 1.53 6.12 -28.56
C TRP A 89 2.18 7.34 -29.24
N LEU A 90 1.90 8.56 -28.77
CA LEU A 90 2.49 9.79 -29.32
C LEU A 90 3.80 10.19 -28.65
N PHE A 91 3.99 9.85 -27.36
CA PHE A 91 5.11 10.34 -26.57
C PHE A 91 6.15 9.28 -26.25
N ASP A 92 5.75 8.04 -25.92
CA ASP A 92 6.68 7.02 -25.46
C ASP A 92 6.08 5.60 -25.62
N HIS A 93 6.53 4.88 -26.66
CA HIS A 93 6.07 3.52 -26.96
C HIS A 93 6.54 2.48 -25.94
N ASP A 94 7.64 2.72 -25.22
CA ASP A 94 8.19 1.74 -24.27
C ASP A 94 7.28 1.59 -23.03
N ILE A 95 6.48 2.60 -22.71
CA ILE A 95 5.52 2.53 -21.60
C ILE A 95 4.24 1.73 -21.99
N LEU A 96 4.07 1.39 -23.26
CA LEU A 96 2.94 0.58 -23.79
C LEU A 96 3.23 -0.92 -23.84
N VAL A 97 4.34 -1.39 -23.27
CA VAL A 97 4.64 -2.82 -23.21
C VAL A 97 3.50 -3.56 -22.49
N SER A 98 2.98 -4.61 -23.14
CA SER A 98 1.83 -5.40 -22.66
C SER A 98 0.52 -4.61 -22.46
N ILE A 99 0.32 -3.52 -23.20
CA ILE A 99 -0.87 -2.64 -23.10
C ILE A 99 -2.20 -3.39 -23.14
N ARG A 100 -2.29 -4.43 -23.99
CA ARG A 100 -3.50 -5.26 -24.12
C ARG A 100 -3.88 -5.91 -22.80
N ASP A 101 -2.91 -6.52 -22.12
CA ASP A 101 -3.15 -7.25 -20.87
C ASP A 101 -3.41 -6.26 -19.72
N GLN A 102 -2.75 -5.09 -19.74
CA GLN A 102 -3.04 -3.99 -18.83
C GLN A 102 -4.48 -3.47 -18.99
N VAL A 103 -4.93 -3.24 -20.23
CA VAL A 103 -6.29 -2.77 -20.52
C VAL A 103 -7.35 -3.79 -20.10
N ILE A 104 -7.14 -5.07 -20.42
CA ILE A 104 -8.07 -6.14 -20.02
C ILE A 104 -8.17 -6.21 -18.50
N THR A 105 -7.03 -6.21 -17.79
CA THR A 105 -7.02 -6.30 -16.33
C THR A 105 -7.60 -5.05 -15.66
N VAL A 106 -7.41 -3.87 -16.23
CA VAL A 106 -8.07 -2.62 -15.81
C VAL A 106 -9.59 -2.71 -15.97
N LEU A 107 -10.08 -3.15 -17.13
CA LEU A 107 -11.52 -3.29 -17.40
C LEU A 107 -12.17 -4.33 -16.47
N LEU A 108 -11.45 -5.40 -16.13
CA LEU A 108 -11.91 -6.41 -15.18
C LEU A 108 -11.78 -5.96 -13.72
N GLY A 109 -11.11 -4.84 -13.43
CA GLY A 109 -10.82 -4.39 -12.06
C GLY A 109 -9.76 -5.22 -11.33
N CYS A 110 -8.95 -5.95 -12.08
CA CYS A 110 -7.90 -6.86 -11.60
C CYS A 110 -6.48 -6.36 -11.87
N TYR A 111 -6.30 -5.13 -12.35
CA TYR A 111 -4.98 -4.53 -12.62
C TYR A 111 -4.00 -4.64 -11.44
N ASN A 112 -4.51 -4.57 -10.20
CA ASN A 112 -3.68 -4.66 -9.00
C ASN A 112 -2.91 -5.98 -8.92
N TRP A 113 -3.58 -7.08 -9.28
CA TRP A 113 -2.97 -8.41 -9.28
C TRP A 113 -1.95 -8.56 -10.40
N TYR A 114 -2.25 -7.96 -11.57
CA TYR A 114 -1.30 -7.87 -12.67
C TYR A 114 -0.03 -7.10 -12.28
N ALA A 115 -0.19 -5.94 -11.62
CA ALA A 115 0.92 -5.14 -11.13
C ALA A 115 1.76 -5.93 -10.10
N ILE A 116 1.12 -6.59 -9.12
CA ILE A 116 1.82 -7.41 -8.12
C ILE A 116 2.57 -8.57 -8.78
N ALA A 117 1.96 -9.25 -9.75
CA ALA A 117 2.61 -10.34 -10.50
C ALA A 117 3.82 -9.87 -11.31
N GLY A 118 3.79 -8.62 -11.80
CA GLY A 118 4.93 -7.97 -12.45
C GLY A 118 5.99 -7.41 -11.49
N GLY A 119 5.90 -7.72 -10.20
CA GLY A 119 6.82 -7.22 -9.17
C GLY A 119 6.66 -5.72 -8.85
N GLN A 120 5.57 -5.11 -9.33
CA GLN A 120 5.33 -3.69 -9.18
C GLN A 120 4.49 -3.41 -7.92
N SER A 121 4.87 -2.40 -7.16
CA SER A 121 4.06 -1.92 -6.02
C SER A 121 3.47 -0.54 -6.33
N TYR A 122 2.23 -0.31 -5.88
CA TYR A 122 1.55 1.00 -6.00
C TYR A 122 2.37 2.14 -5.38
N PHE A 123 3.13 1.84 -4.32
CA PHE A 123 3.99 2.79 -3.62
C PHE A 123 5.40 2.92 -4.21
N ASP A 124 5.73 2.13 -5.23
CA ASP A 124 7.06 2.13 -5.79
C ASP A 124 7.29 3.39 -6.65
N GLN A 125 8.23 4.24 -6.24
CA GLN A 125 8.43 5.56 -6.83
C GLN A 125 9.31 5.52 -8.08
N MET A 126 9.98 4.40 -8.34
CA MET A 126 11.07 4.30 -9.31
C MET A 126 10.64 3.85 -10.71
N ASN A 127 9.40 3.36 -10.90
CA ASN A 127 8.94 2.78 -12.16
C ASN A 127 7.74 3.54 -12.75
N PRO A 128 7.90 4.47 -13.71
CA PRO A 128 6.78 5.19 -14.30
C PRO A 128 5.81 4.21 -14.98
N GLN A 129 4.56 4.20 -14.52
CA GLN A 129 3.52 3.28 -15.01
C GLN A 129 2.29 4.08 -15.43
N VAL A 130 1.85 3.84 -16.67
CA VAL A 130 0.73 4.54 -17.30
C VAL A 130 -0.58 4.43 -16.49
N PHE A 131 -0.88 3.23 -15.96
CA PHE A 131 -2.17 2.95 -15.29
C PHE A 131 -2.10 2.87 -13.78
N ARG A 132 -1.04 3.39 -13.15
CA ARG A 132 -0.89 3.35 -11.69
C ARG A 132 -2.10 3.91 -10.95
N HIS A 133 -2.69 4.99 -11.44
CA HIS A 133 -3.88 5.60 -10.84
C HIS A 133 -5.14 4.69 -10.91
N LEU A 134 -5.19 3.76 -11.87
CA LEU A 134 -6.26 2.79 -12.00
C LEU A 134 -6.15 1.64 -11.00
N TRP A 135 -5.00 1.50 -10.31
CA TRP A 135 -4.85 0.55 -9.22
C TRP A 135 -5.92 0.75 -8.15
N PHE A 136 -6.06 2.00 -7.72
CA PHE A 136 -7.08 2.40 -6.76
C PHE A 136 -8.50 2.07 -7.24
N ILE A 137 -8.79 2.33 -8.53
CA ILE A 137 -10.09 2.05 -9.15
C ILE A 137 -10.38 0.53 -9.16
N GLY A 138 -9.37 -0.30 -9.43
CA GLY A 138 -9.47 -1.75 -9.33
C GLY A 138 -9.87 -2.21 -7.93
N VAL A 139 -9.23 -1.68 -6.88
CA VAL A 139 -9.60 -2.00 -5.49
C VAL A 139 -11.05 -1.60 -5.21
N LEU A 140 -11.46 -0.40 -5.66
CA LEU A 140 -12.81 0.10 -5.45
C LEU A 140 -13.87 -0.80 -6.14
N MET A 141 -13.59 -1.28 -7.35
CA MET A 141 -14.45 -2.23 -8.07
C MET A 141 -14.59 -3.55 -7.31
N GLN A 142 -13.49 -4.11 -6.82
CA GLN A 142 -13.51 -5.32 -5.99
C GLN A 142 -14.33 -5.11 -4.73
N PHE A 143 -14.15 -3.99 -4.03
CA PHE A 143 -14.88 -3.67 -2.81
C PHE A 143 -16.40 -3.53 -3.05
N TYR A 144 -16.81 -2.99 -4.22
CA TYR A 144 -18.21 -2.93 -4.62
C TYR A 144 -18.87 -4.30 -4.86
N VAL A 145 -18.10 -5.34 -5.14
CA VAL A 145 -18.61 -6.71 -5.36
C VAL A 145 -18.51 -7.53 -4.08
N ILE A 146 -17.33 -7.52 -3.44
CA ILE A 146 -17.00 -8.33 -2.27
C ILE A 146 -17.88 -7.95 -1.07
N VAL A 147 -18.02 -6.66 -0.75
CA VAL A 147 -18.76 -6.26 0.47
C VAL A 147 -20.25 -6.60 0.40
N PRO A 148 -20.98 -6.29 -0.69
CA PRO A 148 -22.36 -6.74 -0.83
C PRO A 148 -22.50 -8.27 -0.81
N PHE A 149 -21.53 -8.99 -1.40
CA PHE A 149 -21.53 -10.45 -1.40
C PHE A 149 -21.37 -11.01 0.01
N ILE A 150 -20.41 -10.51 0.78
CA ILE A 150 -20.21 -10.88 2.20
C ILE A 150 -21.48 -10.60 3.00
N VAL A 151 -22.07 -9.40 2.86
CA VAL A 151 -23.29 -9.03 3.60
C VAL A 151 -24.47 -9.91 3.20
N TRP A 152 -24.63 -10.21 1.91
CA TRP A 152 -25.67 -11.12 1.44
C TRP A 152 -25.48 -12.54 1.99
N LEU A 153 -24.25 -13.04 1.97
CA LEU A 153 -23.90 -14.35 2.51
C LEU A 153 -24.21 -14.41 4.01
N MET A 154 -23.75 -13.43 4.79
CA MET A 154 -24.06 -13.31 6.21
C MET A 154 -25.57 -13.24 6.46
N TRP A 155 -26.32 -12.46 5.67
CA TRP A 155 -27.77 -12.39 5.79
C TRP A 155 -28.47 -13.73 5.54
N LYS A 156 -27.99 -14.52 4.57
CA LYS A 156 -28.54 -15.84 4.26
C LYS A 156 -28.21 -16.86 5.35
N LEU A 157 -27.02 -16.76 5.94
CA LEU A 157 -26.54 -17.64 7.00
C LEU A 157 -27.00 -17.23 8.40
N ARG A 158 -27.61 -16.04 8.58
CA ARG A 158 -28.03 -15.50 9.89
C ARG A 158 -28.93 -16.43 10.70
N GLN A 159 -29.72 -17.28 10.02
CA GLN A 159 -30.64 -18.23 10.65
C GLN A 159 -29.96 -19.55 11.03
N THR A 160 -28.67 -19.70 10.75
CA THR A 160 -27.88 -20.89 11.05
C THR A 160 -26.84 -20.58 12.13
N LYS A 161 -26.49 -21.57 12.96
CA LYS A 161 -25.39 -21.44 13.95
C LYS A 161 -24.04 -21.06 13.30
N LEU A 162 -23.92 -21.23 11.97
CA LEU A 162 -22.73 -20.86 11.19
C LEU A 162 -22.49 -19.34 11.11
N SER A 163 -23.49 -18.49 11.31
CA SER A 163 -23.32 -17.03 11.18
C SER A 163 -22.25 -16.46 12.11
N SER A 164 -22.10 -17.01 13.32
CA SER A 164 -21.06 -16.60 14.28
C SER A 164 -19.74 -17.37 14.08
N LEU A 165 -19.81 -18.57 13.49
CA LEU A 165 -18.63 -19.41 13.25
C LEU A 165 -17.80 -18.93 12.05
N ILE A 166 -18.41 -18.27 11.07
CA ILE A 166 -17.70 -17.74 9.89
C ILE A 166 -16.68 -16.64 10.26
N PRO A 167 -17.05 -15.55 10.97
CA PRO A 167 -16.06 -14.54 11.36
C PRO A 167 -15.02 -15.10 12.34
N LEU A 168 -15.43 -16.03 13.22
CA LEU A 168 -14.52 -16.69 14.15
C LEU A 168 -13.51 -17.59 13.44
N GLY A 169 -13.96 -18.38 12.46
CA GLY A 169 -13.12 -19.23 11.63
C GLY A 169 -12.17 -18.41 10.76
N LEU A 170 -12.63 -17.28 10.22
CA LEU A 170 -11.77 -16.36 9.45
C LEU A 170 -10.70 -15.71 10.34
N ALA A 171 -11.05 -15.32 11.56
CA ALA A 171 -10.11 -14.77 12.54
C ALA A 171 -9.09 -15.81 13.00
N ALA A 172 -9.51 -17.05 13.21
CA ALA A 172 -8.63 -18.16 13.55
C ALA A 172 -7.67 -18.48 12.39
N PHE A 173 -8.19 -18.57 11.17
CA PHE A 173 -7.38 -18.79 9.96
C PHE A 173 -6.37 -17.66 9.75
N SER A 174 -6.78 -16.40 9.91
CA SER A 174 -5.88 -15.25 9.81
C SER A 174 -4.79 -15.29 10.88
N SER A 175 -5.12 -15.68 12.12
CA SER A 175 -4.16 -15.80 13.21
C SER A 175 -3.14 -16.91 12.94
N ILE A 176 -3.60 -18.04 12.41
CA ILE A 176 -2.73 -19.17 12.04
C ILE A 176 -1.84 -18.80 10.86
N ALA A 177 -2.39 -18.16 9.83
CA ALA A 177 -1.62 -17.71 8.67
C ALA A 177 -0.53 -16.70 9.06
N MET A 178 -0.87 -15.75 9.94
CA MET A 178 0.11 -14.80 10.49
C MET A 178 1.20 -15.49 11.30
N TRP A 179 0.86 -16.52 12.07
CA TRP A 179 1.84 -17.30 12.83
C TRP A 179 2.78 -18.10 11.92
N VAL A 180 2.24 -18.75 10.87
CA VAL A 180 3.03 -19.54 9.92
C VAL A 180 3.95 -18.66 9.06
N MET A 181 3.48 -17.50 8.63
CA MET A 181 4.27 -16.55 7.83
C MET A 181 5.15 -15.63 8.67
N TYR A 182 5.12 -15.74 10.00
CA TYR A 182 5.96 -14.96 10.88
C TYR A 182 7.43 -15.37 10.72
N VAL A 183 8.18 -14.63 9.91
CA VAL A 183 9.64 -14.75 9.83
C VAL A 183 10.25 -13.92 10.96
N PRO A 184 10.92 -14.53 11.96
CA PRO A 184 11.56 -13.78 13.03
C PRO A 184 12.67 -12.93 12.43
N GLN A 185 12.55 -11.60 12.55
CA GLN A 185 13.61 -10.67 12.19
C GLN A 185 14.76 -10.84 13.22
N ARG A 186 15.66 -11.78 12.94
CA ARG A 186 16.90 -11.94 13.71
C ARG A 186 17.72 -10.67 13.52
N ARG A 187 17.63 -9.73 14.46
CA ARG A 187 18.52 -8.57 14.50
C ARG A 187 19.95 -9.10 14.57
N PRO A 188 20.85 -8.74 13.63
CA PRO A 188 22.25 -9.12 13.73
C PRO A 188 22.82 -8.56 15.03
N HIS A 189 23.50 -9.39 15.82
CA HIS A 189 24.19 -8.93 17.02
C HIS A 189 25.26 -7.87 16.64
N PRO A 190 25.33 -6.73 17.34
CA PRO A 190 26.29 -5.66 17.04
C PRO A 190 27.76 -6.10 16.99
N ARG A 191 28.11 -7.19 17.68
CA ARG A 191 29.47 -7.75 17.70
C ARG A 191 29.97 -8.23 16.33
N LEU A 192 29.07 -8.64 15.42
CA LEU A 192 29.47 -9.16 14.11
C LEU A 192 29.67 -8.06 13.05
N LEU A 193 29.12 -6.86 13.26
CA LEU A 193 29.31 -5.72 12.36
C LEU A 193 30.68 -5.05 12.56
N ARG A 194 31.25 -5.13 13.77
CA ARG A 194 32.57 -4.53 14.09
C ARG A 194 33.74 -5.24 13.40
N HIS A 195 33.60 -6.52 13.07
CA HIS A 195 34.64 -7.30 12.41
C HIS A 195 34.54 -7.30 10.88
N ARG A 196 33.35 -7.03 10.32
CA ARG A 196 33.12 -7.10 8.87
C ARG A 196 33.30 -5.76 8.15
N TYR A 197 33.23 -4.65 8.90
CA TYR A 197 33.58 -3.32 8.42
C TYR A 197 34.60 -2.70 9.40
N PRO A 198 35.91 -2.86 9.15
CA PRO A 198 36.88 -1.94 9.72
C PRO A 198 36.50 -0.55 9.20
N GLN A 199 36.30 0.40 10.09
CA GLN A 199 36.03 1.80 9.76
C GLN A 199 37.17 2.32 8.87
N HIS A 200 36.96 2.39 7.56
CA HIS A 200 37.67 3.31 6.69
C HIS A 200 36.75 4.50 6.42
N GLY A 201 36.91 5.51 7.26
CA GLY A 201 36.36 6.84 7.12
C GLY A 201 37.28 7.81 7.88
N PRO A 202 37.66 8.95 7.26
CA PRO A 202 38.70 9.84 7.76
C PRO A 202 38.23 10.68 8.96
N ASP A 203 39.16 11.01 9.84
CA ASP A 203 39.19 12.22 10.67
C ASP A 203 37.87 12.67 11.32
N ALA A 204 37.44 11.95 12.35
CA ALA A 204 36.61 12.53 13.41
C ALA A 204 37.53 12.99 14.56
N GLY A 205 38.22 14.10 14.34
CA GLY A 205 38.67 14.96 15.42
C GLY A 205 37.47 15.53 16.18
N CYS A 206 37.71 15.81 17.45
CA CYS A 206 36.85 16.56 18.38
C CYS A 206 35.81 15.73 19.17
N GLY A 207 36.06 15.65 20.49
CA GLY A 207 34.94 15.84 21.42
C GLY A 207 34.59 14.72 22.39
N SER A 208 35.53 13.94 22.94
CA SER A 208 35.24 13.20 24.18
C SER A 208 36.50 12.91 24.99
N ARG A 209 37.08 13.94 25.59
CA ARG A 209 38.11 13.81 26.63
C ARG A 209 37.56 14.43 27.92
N LEU A 210 36.77 13.70 28.70
CA LEU A 210 36.57 13.96 30.13
C LEU A 210 36.09 12.69 30.87
N VAL A 211 37.01 11.76 31.12
CA VAL A 211 36.99 10.90 32.31
C VAL A 211 38.45 10.66 32.71
N GLY A 212 38.81 10.89 33.97
CA GLY A 212 40.06 10.37 34.53
C GLY A 212 40.73 11.25 35.56
N HIS A 213 40.09 11.41 36.71
CA HIS A 213 40.76 11.83 37.94
C HIS A 213 41.64 10.66 38.45
N ARG A 214 42.80 11.00 39.04
CA ARG A 214 43.78 10.19 39.81
C ARG A 214 45.06 9.69 39.11
N SER A 215 46.12 10.44 39.41
CA SER A 215 47.28 10.04 40.25
C SER A 215 48.28 8.97 39.75
N SER A 216 49.50 9.49 39.51
CA SER A 216 50.82 9.01 39.96
C SER A 216 51.43 7.72 39.39
N VAL A 217 52.62 7.90 38.78
CA VAL A 217 53.92 7.21 39.05
C VAL A 217 54.68 6.85 37.74
N GLY A 218 55.90 7.41 37.59
CA GLY A 218 57.08 6.70 37.07
C GLY A 218 57.50 6.93 35.60
N PRO A 219 58.76 7.33 35.32
CA PRO A 219 59.29 7.52 33.96
C PRO A 219 60.07 6.30 33.46
N ARG A 220 60.06 6.01 32.15
CA ARG A 220 61.12 5.26 31.45
C ARG A 220 61.13 5.51 29.94
N SER A 221 62.36 5.60 29.45
CA SER A 221 62.89 6.01 28.14
C SER A 221 62.59 5.02 26.97
N PRO A 222 63.00 5.33 25.72
CA PRO A 222 62.46 4.77 24.49
C PRO A 222 63.30 3.62 23.90
N GLU A 223 62.64 2.59 23.40
CA GLU A 223 63.17 1.56 22.49
C GLU A 223 61.98 1.24 21.56
N GLY A 224 62.03 1.32 20.23
CA GLY A 224 63.06 0.87 19.32
C GLY A 224 62.45 -0.24 18.46
N CYS A 225 62.07 0.06 17.22
CA CYS A 225 62.17 -0.87 16.08
C CYS A 225 61.76 -0.17 14.78
N ALA A 226 62.76 0.02 13.94
CA ALA A 226 62.66 0.37 12.54
C ALA A 226 62.25 -0.86 11.70
N ASP A 227 62.16 -0.59 10.39
CA ASP A 227 62.29 -1.53 9.27
C ASP A 227 61.00 -2.10 8.65
N ALA A 228 60.54 -1.37 7.64
CA ALA A 228 60.23 -1.92 6.31
C ALA A 228 61.56 -2.23 5.58
N PRO A 229 61.66 -2.97 4.43
CA PRO A 229 60.61 -3.11 3.42
C PRO A 229 60.61 -4.42 2.55
N HIS A 230 59.70 -4.43 1.56
CA HIS A 230 59.71 -5.08 0.24
C HIS A 230 60.03 -6.58 0.08
N HIS A 231 59.03 -7.35 -0.37
CA HIS A 231 58.97 -7.92 -1.74
C HIS A 231 57.54 -8.33 -2.10
#